data_AF-A0AA85AHK7-F1
#
_entry.id   AF-A0AA85AHK7-F1
#
_cell.length_a   1.000
_cell.length_b   1.000
_cell.length_c   1.000
_cell.angle_alpha   90.00
_cell.angle_beta   90.00
_cell.angle_gamma   90.00
#
_symmetry.space_group_name_H-M   'P 1'
#
loop_
_entity.id
_entity.type
_entity.pdbx_description
1 polymer ?
#
loop_
_entity_poly.entity_id
_entity_poly.type
_entity_poly.pdbx_seq_one_letter_code
_entity_poly.pdbx_strand_id
1 'polypeptide(L)'
;MLSQKKPHKEGTKSEKLIHEENLRTLKFYRYLFMSCYIVYFVITLTFFWSTYTKRYIALSLGCFGACLAAYKFMSYMASPSYAVNERGTRQLVDAGLDLNIGSGGLGEQAKDAIIMCSLVTILSLIHQYFWFLLLIVSFALNPFLV
;
A
#
# COMPACT_ATOMS: atom_id res chain seq x y z
N MET A 1 -28.07 -28.67 28.79
CA MET A 1 -26.62 -28.39 28.72
C MET A 1 -26.33 -27.74 27.37
N LEU A 2 -26.06 -26.44 27.34
CA LEU A 2 -25.82 -25.69 26.11
C LEU A 2 -24.46 -26.11 25.51
N SER A 3 -24.50 -26.66 24.31
CA SER A 3 -23.33 -27.06 23.54
C SER A 3 -22.51 -25.82 23.17
N GLN A 4 -21.38 -25.63 23.86
CA GLN A 4 -20.41 -24.59 23.55
C GLN A 4 -19.75 -24.91 22.20
N LYS A 5 -20.13 -24.16 21.16
CA LYS A 5 -19.52 -24.20 19.83
C LYS A 5 -18.08 -23.73 19.97
N LYS A 6 -17.11 -24.65 19.87
CA LYS A 6 -15.68 -24.34 19.94
C LYS A 6 -15.36 -23.20 18.95
N PRO A 7 -14.61 -22.16 19.36
CA PRO A 7 -14.20 -21.11 18.43
C PRO A 7 -13.40 -21.76 17.29
N HIS A 8 -13.83 -21.47 16.07
CA HIS A 8 -13.13 -21.86 14.85
C HIS A 8 -11.74 -21.24 14.92
N LYS A 9 -10.72 -22.04 15.21
CA LYS A 9 -9.33 -21.62 15.06
C LYS A 9 -9.10 -21.44 13.57
N GLU A 10 -9.12 -20.19 13.11
CA GLU A 10 -8.58 -19.85 11.79
C GLU A 10 -7.19 -20.48 11.70
N GLY A 11 -7.00 -21.34 10.69
CA GLY A 11 -5.80 -22.14 10.57
C GLY A 11 -4.57 -21.24 10.59
N THR A 12 -3.65 -21.47 11.53
CA THR A 12 -2.41 -20.73 11.64
C THR A 12 -1.61 -20.93 10.34
N LYS A 13 -1.66 -19.95 9.43
CA LYS A 13 -0.80 -19.94 8.25
C LYS A 13 0.65 -20.07 8.71
N SER A 14 1.46 -20.85 7.98
CA SER A 14 2.88 -20.97 8.33
C SER A 14 3.58 -19.63 8.12
N GLU A 15 4.42 -19.21 9.06
CA GLU A 15 5.27 -18.00 8.98
C GLU A 15 5.98 -17.85 7.63
N LYS A 16 6.46 -18.96 7.04
CA LYS A 16 7.10 -18.93 5.72
C LYS A 16 6.13 -18.51 4.61
N LEU A 17 4.89 -19.00 4.67
CA LEU A 17 3.85 -18.66 3.71
C LEU A 17 3.46 -17.18 3.86
N ILE A 18 3.28 -16.71 5.10
CA ILE A 18 2.98 -15.30 5.40
C ILE A 18 4.06 -14.39 4.83
N HIS A 19 5.34 -14.75 5.05
CA HIS A 19 6.46 -13.99 4.53
C HIS A 19 6.45 -13.91 2.98
N GLU A 20 6.21 -15.03 2.29
CA GLU A 20 6.16 -15.07 0.84
C GLU A 20 4.97 -14.28 0.28
N GLU A 21 3.80 -14.41 0.90
CA GLU A 21 2.58 -13.66 0.54
C GLU A 21 2.79 -12.16 0.74
N ASN A 22 3.37 -11.74 1.88
CA ASN A 22 3.70 -10.35 2.15
C ASN A 22 4.65 -9.75 1.10
N LEU A 23 5.71 -10.48 0.73
CA LEU A 23 6.64 -10.05 -0.31
C LEU A 23 5.95 -9.93 -1.68
N ARG A 24 5.05 -10.85 -2.01
CA ARG A 24 4.27 -10.80 -3.25
C ARG A 24 3.36 -9.58 -3.26
N THR A 25 2.66 -9.31 -2.16
CA THR A 25 1.82 -8.12 -1.98
C THR A 25 2.64 -6.84 -2.15
N LEU A 26 3.76 -6.69 -1.44
CA LEU A 26 4.62 -5.50 -1.57
C LEU A 26 5.09 -5.30 -3.01
N LYS A 27 5.55 -6.35 -3.69
CA LYS A 27 5.97 -6.25 -5.10
C LYS A 27 4.82 -5.80 -6.00
N PHE A 28 3.62 -6.35 -5.82
CA PHE A 28 2.45 -5.97 -6.59
C PHE A 28 2.13 -4.48 -6.45
N TYR A 29 2.00 -3.98 -5.22
CA TYR A 29 1.69 -2.56 -4.99
C TYR A 29 2.81 -1.63 -5.46
N ARG A 30 4.07 -2.05 -5.33
CA ARG A 30 5.21 -1.30 -5.89
C ARG A 30 5.11 -1.15 -7.40
N TYR A 31 4.84 -2.24 -8.12
CA TYR A 31 4.70 -2.17 -9.57
C TYR A 31 3.45 -1.41 -9.98
N LEU A 32 2.35 -1.53 -9.23
CA LEU A 32 1.11 -0.81 -9.49
C LEU A 32 1.34 0.71 -9.53
N PHE A 33 1.76 1.32 -8.42
CA PHE A 33 1.89 2.78 -8.38
C PHE A 33 3.02 3.28 -9.30
N MET A 34 4.15 2.55 -9.38
CA MET A 34 5.24 2.94 -10.27
C MET A 34 4.80 2.93 -11.74
N SER A 35 4.06 1.92 -12.17
CA SER A 35 3.56 1.84 -13.56
C SER A 35 2.59 2.98 -13.87
N CYS A 36 1.65 3.28 -12.95
CA CYS A 36 0.74 4.41 -13.10
C CYS A 36 1.48 5.75 -13.23
N TYR A 37 2.50 5.97 -12.40
CA TYR A 37 3.28 7.20 -12.43
C TYR A 37 4.14 7.34 -13.68
N ILE A 38 4.76 6.25 -14.14
CA ILE A 38 5.52 6.24 -15.40
C ILE A 38 4.60 6.64 -16.56
N VAL A 39 3.42 6.01 -16.66
CA VAL A 39 2.44 6.34 -17.70
C VAL A 39 1.99 7.80 -17.60
N TYR A 40 1.68 8.27 -16.39
CA TYR A 40 1.29 9.66 -16.15
C TYR A 40 2.34 10.65 -16.63
N PHE A 41 3.60 10.47 -16.22
CA PHE A 41 4.68 11.37 -16.61
C PHE A 41 4.97 11.31 -18.10
N VAL A 42 5.01 10.11 -18.71
CA VAL A 42 5.25 9.97 -20.14
C VAL A 42 4.19 10.74 -20.93
N ILE A 43 2.90 10.50 -20.68
CA ILE A 43 1.81 11.17 -21.40
C ILE A 43 1.80 12.68 -21.15
N THR A 44 2.01 13.09 -19.89
CA THR A 44 2.00 14.52 -19.53
C THR A 44 3.15 15.27 -20.19
N LEU A 45 4.35 14.69 -20.20
CA LEU A 45 5.53 15.31 -20.81
C LEU A 45 5.46 15.32 -22.34
N THR A 46 4.85 14.32 -22.98
CA THR A 46 4.77 14.26 -24.45
C THR A 46 3.63 15.10 -25.02
N PHE A 47 2.46 15.10 -24.39
CA PHE A 47 1.24 15.73 -24.93
C PHE A 47 0.82 17.02 -24.22
N PHE A 48 1.09 17.15 -22.91
CA PHE A 48 0.54 18.22 -22.07
C PHE A 48 1.61 19.14 -21.46
N TRP A 49 2.83 19.13 -22.00
CA TRP A 49 3.96 19.93 -21.49
C TRP A 49 3.62 21.42 -21.30
N SER A 50 2.95 22.03 -22.29
CA SER A 50 2.59 23.45 -22.25
C SER A 50 1.58 23.81 -21.15
N THR A 51 0.79 22.85 -20.67
CA THR A 51 -0.24 23.04 -19.64
C THR A 51 0.25 22.56 -18.27
N TYR A 52 1.45 21.98 -18.19
CA TYR A 52 2.00 21.38 -16.98
C TYR A 52 2.56 22.44 -16.02
N THR A 53 1.65 23.13 -15.36
CA THR A 53 1.93 24.19 -14.38
C THR A 53 2.52 23.64 -13.09
N LYS A 54 3.30 24.47 -12.36
CA LYS A 54 3.89 24.17 -11.03
C LYS A 54 2.90 23.54 -10.03
N ARG A 55 1.61 23.90 -10.09
CA ARG A 55 0.53 23.29 -9.30
C ARG A 55 0.44 21.77 -9.51
N TYR A 56 0.39 21.32 -10.76
CA TYR A 56 0.22 19.90 -11.08
C TYR A 56 1.47 19.09 -10.78
N ILE A 57 2.65 19.73 -10.88
CA ILE A 57 3.91 19.16 -10.40
C ILE A 57 3.86 18.95 -8.88
N ALA A 58 3.44 19.95 -8.11
CA ALA A 58 3.33 19.82 -6.65
C ALA A 58 2.32 18.73 -6.24
N LEU A 59 1.17 18.67 -6.91
CA LEU A 59 0.13 17.67 -6.63
C LEU A 59 0.59 16.24 -6.98
N SER A 60 1.23 16.04 -8.14
CA SER A 60 1.75 14.73 -8.54
C SER A 60 2.90 14.27 -7.63
N LEU A 61 3.81 15.17 -7.23
CA LEU A 61 4.86 14.84 -6.26
C LEU A 61 4.30 14.53 -4.87
N GLY A 62 3.29 15.27 -4.41
CA GLY A 62 2.62 15.02 -3.14
C GLY A 62 1.91 13.66 -3.12
N CYS A 63 1.17 13.35 -4.19
CA CYS A 63 0.51 12.06 -4.35
C CYS A 63 1.53 10.91 -4.44
N PHE A 64 2.68 11.13 -5.11
CA PHE A 64 3.76 10.15 -5.18
C PHE A 64 4.37 9.90 -3.79
N GLY A 65 4.62 10.98 -3.04
CA GLY A 65 5.08 10.92 -1.66
C GLY A 65 4.12 10.15 -0.75
N ALA A 66 2.82 10.35 -0.91
CA ALA A 66 1.80 9.61 -0.16
C ALA A 66 1.81 8.10 -0.49
N CYS A 67 1.86 7.73 -1.79
CA CYS A 67 2.04 6.34 -2.21
C CYS A 67 3.31 5.72 -1.61
N LEU A 68 4.43 6.46 -1.66
CA LEU A 68 5.71 5.99 -1.17
C LEU A 68 5.68 5.81 0.35
N ALA A 69 5.06 6.73 1.08
CA ALA A 69 4.89 6.64 2.53
C ALA A 69 4.02 5.43 2.92
N ALA A 70 2.88 5.24 2.26
CA ALA A 70 2.01 4.08 2.48
C ALA A 70 2.72 2.75 2.15
N TYR A 71 3.50 2.72 1.07
CA TYR A 71 4.32 1.56 0.71
C TYR A 71 5.40 1.27 1.77
N LYS A 72 6.11 2.30 2.24
CA LYS A 72 7.13 2.16 3.28
C LYS A 72 6.52 1.68 4.59
N PHE A 73 5.34 2.18 4.94
CA PHE A 73 4.59 1.73 6.10
C PHE A 73 4.21 0.24 6.00
N MET A 74 3.67 -0.22 4.86
CA MET A 74 3.43 -1.65 4.64
C MET A 74 4.70 -2.50 4.70
N SER A 75 5.79 -2.00 4.11
CA SER A 75 7.07 -2.72 4.12
C SER A 75 7.66 -2.85 5.53
N TYR A 76 7.43 -1.85 6.39
CA TYR A 76 7.85 -1.89 7.79
C TYR A 76 7.02 -2.91 8.58
N MET A 77 5.69 -2.92 8.42
CA MET A 77 4.82 -3.88 9.08
C MET A 77 5.11 -5.34 8.69
N ALA A 78 5.46 -5.56 7.43
CA ALA A 78 5.79 -6.88 6.89
C ALA A 78 7.28 -7.25 7.04
N SER A 79 8.06 -6.51 7.83
CA SER A 79 9.49 -6.79 8.00
C SER A 79 9.69 -8.05 8.84
N PRO A 80 10.35 -9.09 8.30
CA PRO A 80 10.59 -10.34 9.03
C PRO A 80 11.69 -10.17 10.09
N SER A 81 11.56 -10.90 11.19
CA SER A 81 12.61 -11.07 12.20
C SER A 81 13.30 -12.42 12.03
N TYR A 82 14.63 -12.39 11.97
CA TYR A 82 15.47 -13.59 11.86
C TYR A 82 16.32 -13.73 13.13
N ALA A 83 16.33 -14.92 13.72
CA ALA A 83 17.32 -15.27 14.74
C ALA A 83 18.40 -16.18 14.17
N VAL A 84 19.58 -16.09 14.77
CA VAL A 84 20.70 -16.99 14.49
C VAL A 84 20.56 -18.19 15.41
N ASN A 85 20.39 -19.38 14.84
CA ASN A 85 20.39 -20.61 15.62
C ASN A 85 21.78 -20.94 16.14
N GLU A 86 21.85 -21.88 17.08
CA GLU A 86 23.07 -22.46 17.65
C GLU A 86 24.06 -23.01 16.60
N ARG A 87 23.61 -23.27 15.37
CA ARG A 87 24.43 -23.69 14.21
C ARG A 87 24.92 -22.55 13.31
N GLY A 88 24.70 -21.29 13.69
CA GLY A 88 25.08 -20.11 12.90
C GLY A 88 24.17 -19.83 11.69
N THR A 89 23.10 -20.60 11.48
CA THR A 89 22.16 -20.41 10.37
C THR A 89 21.06 -19.40 10.74
N ARG A 90 20.76 -18.44 9.85
CA ARG A 90 19.63 -17.50 10.02
C ARG A 90 18.31 -18.24 9.78
N GLN A 91 17.48 -18.36 10.81
CA GLN A 91 16.13 -18.91 10.72
C GLN A 91 15.10 -17.79 10.87
N LEU A 92 14.05 -17.84 10.06
CA LEU A 92 12.88 -16.97 10.19
C LEU A 92 12.16 -17.31 11.51
N VAL A 93 12.09 -16.35 12.41
CA VAL A 93 11.41 -16.47 13.70
C VAL A 93 10.01 -15.88 13.63
N ASP A 94 9.87 -14.76 12.94
CA ASP A 94 8.62 -14.02 12.77
C ASP A 94 8.58 -13.45 11.35
N ALA A 95 7.51 -13.69 10.62
CA ALA A 95 7.27 -13.20 9.27
C ALA A 95 6.89 -11.71 9.22
N GLY A 96 6.65 -11.09 10.37
CA GLY A 96 6.04 -9.77 10.51
C GLY A 96 4.51 -9.86 10.44
N LEU A 97 3.85 -8.71 10.46
CA LEU A 97 2.39 -8.66 10.38
C LEU A 97 1.92 -9.17 9.02
N ASP A 98 0.99 -10.14 8.99
CA ASP A 98 0.35 -10.55 7.73
C ASP A 98 -0.50 -9.40 7.20
N LEU A 99 -0.12 -8.87 6.03
CA LEU A 99 -0.82 -7.77 5.38
C LEU A 99 -2.20 -8.20 4.84
N ASN A 100 -2.51 -9.49 4.80
CA ASN A 100 -3.67 -10.07 4.11
C ASN A 100 -4.70 -10.72 5.04
N ILE A 101 -4.50 -10.75 6.38
CA ILE A 101 -5.36 -11.52 7.31
C ILE A 101 -6.52 -10.70 7.91
N GLY A 102 -6.48 -9.37 7.97
CA GLY A 102 -7.50 -8.57 8.66
C GLY A 102 -8.21 -7.57 7.75
N SER A 103 -9.50 -7.79 7.48
CA SER A 103 -10.38 -6.77 6.89
C SER A 103 -10.48 -5.57 7.85
N GLY A 104 -10.04 -4.39 7.44
CA GLY A 104 -10.01 -3.17 8.26
C GLY A 104 -8.70 -2.89 9.01
N GLY A 105 -7.67 -3.72 8.82
CA GLY A 105 -6.35 -3.51 9.43
C GLY A 105 -5.55 -2.35 8.80
N LEU A 106 -4.55 -1.85 9.53
CA LEU A 106 -3.63 -0.79 9.05
C LEU A 106 -2.96 -1.12 7.70
N GLY A 107 -2.72 -2.40 7.43
CA GLY A 107 -2.19 -2.89 6.15
C GLY A 107 -3.17 -2.68 4.99
N GLU A 108 -4.46 -2.86 5.19
CA GLU A 108 -5.48 -2.67 4.15
C GLU A 108 -5.70 -1.20 3.83
N GLN A 109 -5.71 -0.35 4.85
CA GLN A 109 -5.81 1.09 4.65
C GLN A 109 -4.63 1.64 3.84
N ALA A 110 -3.42 1.10 4.05
CA ALA A 110 -2.26 1.47 3.26
C ALA A 110 -2.35 0.98 1.81
N LYS A 111 -2.93 -0.21 1.57
CA LYS A 111 -3.25 -0.71 0.23
C LYS A 111 -4.25 0.19 -0.48
N ASP A 112 -5.33 0.55 0.20
CA ASP A 112 -6.40 1.40 -0.32
C ASP A 112 -5.87 2.80 -0.65
N ALA A 113 -5.02 3.38 0.21
CA ALA A 113 -4.38 4.65 -0.04
C ALA A 113 -3.56 4.64 -1.34
N ILE A 114 -2.77 3.57 -1.58
CA ILE A 114 -1.99 3.44 -2.83
C ILE A 114 -2.91 3.28 -4.04
N ILE A 115 -3.96 2.47 -3.96
CA ILE A 115 -4.90 2.26 -5.06
C ILE A 115 -5.61 3.58 -5.41
N MET A 116 -6.13 4.29 -4.41
CA MET A 116 -6.82 5.56 -4.61
C MET A 116 -5.89 6.62 -5.21
N CYS A 117 -4.68 6.76 -4.68
CA CYS A 117 -3.69 7.71 -5.23
C CYS A 117 -3.29 7.36 -6.67
N SER A 118 -3.09 6.07 -6.98
CA SER A 118 -2.77 5.62 -8.33
C SER A 118 -3.93 5.87 -9.30
N LEU A 119 -5.16 5.63 -8.86
CA LEU A 119 -6.38 5.89 -9.63
C LEU A 119 -6.52 7.38 -9.94
N VAL A 120 -6.39 8.25 -8.93
CA VAL A 120 -6.46 9.71 -9.11
C VAL A 120 -5.38 10.19 -10.09
N THR A 121 -4.18 9.63 -10.01
CA THR A 121 -3.08 9.97 -10.92
C THR A 121 -3.44 9.66 -12.38
N ILE A 122 -4.00 8.49 -12.67
CA ILE A 122 -4.43 8.13 -14.03
C ILE A 122 -5.65 8.94 -14.48
N LEU A 123 -6.67 9.11 -13.63
CA LEU A 123 -7.86 9.90 -13.96
C LEU A 123 -7.52 11.35 -14.25
N SER A 124 -6.48 11.90 -13.62
CA SER A 124 -6.04 13.27 -13.85
C SER A 124 -5.55 13.52 -15.28
N LEU A 125 -5.18 12.47 -16.03
CA LEU A 125 -4.87 12.56 -17.46
C LEU A 125 -6.12 12.82 -18.31
N ILE A 126 -7.28 12.32 -17.89
CA ILE A 126 -8.56 12.52 -18.59
C ILE A 126 -9.08 13.92 -18.27
N HIS A 127 -9.08 14.30 -16.99
CA HIS A 127 -9.53 15.62 -16.58
C HIS A 127 -8.80 16.14 -15.34
N GLN A 128 -8.33 17.39 -15.41
CA GLN A 128 -7.61 18.04 -14.30
C GLN A 128 -8.46 18.29 -13.03
N TYR A 129 -9.79 18.16 -13.08
CA TYR A 129 -10.63 18.29 -11.88
C TYR A 129 -10.54 17.06 -10.96
N PHE A 130 -10.07 15.91 -11.45
CA PHE A 130 -9.93 14.71 -10.63
C PHE A 130 -8.90 14.83 -9.51
N TRP A 131 -8.01 15.83 -9.56
CA TRP A 131 -7.12 16.16 -8.45
C TRP A 131 -7.88 16.49 -7.15
N PHE A 132 -9.13 16.97 -7.24
CA PHE A 132 -9.98 17.21 -6.07
C PHE A 132 -10.38 15.94 -5.33
N LEU A 133 -10.30 14.75 -5.97
CA LEU A 133 -10.52 13.48 -5.28
C LEU A 133 -9.47 13.21 -4.18
N LEU A 134 -8.29 13.84 -4.25
CA LEU A 134 -7.31 13.78 -3.14
C LEU A 134 -7.87 14.37 -1.85
N LEU A 135 -8.77 15.35 -1.91
CA LEU A 135 -9.41 15.91 -0.72
C LEU A 135 -10.31 14.89 -0.02
N ILE A 136 -10.91 13.96 -0.79
CA ILE A 136 -11.71 12.86 -0.25
C ILE A 136 -10.80 11.87 0.48
N VAL A 137 -9.62 11.57 -0.07
CA VAL A 137 -8.64 10.69 0.58
C VAL A 137 -8.19 11.29 1.92
N SER A 138 -7.88 12.59 1.97
CA SER A 138 -7.54 13.27 3.22
C SER A 138 -8.67 13.25 4.24
N PHE A 139 -9.92 13.40 3.80
CA PHE A 139 -11.10 13.34 4.67
C PHE A 139 -11.40 11.91 5.16
N ALA A 140 -11.21 10.90 4.31
CA ALA A 140 -11.43 9.50 4.65
C ALA A 140 -10.35 8.92 5.59
N LEU A 141 -9.15 9.51 5.62
CA LEU A 141 -8.06 9.17 6.56
C LEU A 141 -8.18 9.87 7.92
N ASN A 142 -9.11 10.82 8.08
CA ASN A 142 -9.33 11.56 9.32
C ASN A 142 -10.04 10.81 10.48
N PRO A 143 -10.66 9.62 10.34
CA PRO A 143 -11.19 8.90 11.52
C PRO A 143 -10.10 8.32 12.42
N PHE A 144 -8.81 8.54 12.13
CA PHE A 144 -7.67 8.16 12.99
C PHE A 144 -7.23 9.24 14.00
N LEU A 145 -7.83 10.43 13.99
CA LEU A 145 -7.38 11.58 14.79
C LEU A 145 -8.41 12.09 15.81
N VAL A 146 -9.49 11.34 16.09
CA VAL A 146 -10.47 11.65 17.15
C VAL A 146 -10.64 10.45 18.08
#